data_AF-A0A4Q2RE94-F1
#
_entry.id   AF-A0A4Q2RE94-F1
#
_cell.length_a   1.000
_cell.length_b   1.000
_cell.length_c   1.000
_cell.angle_alpha   90.00
_cell.angle_beta   90.00
_cell.angle_gamma   90.00
#
_symmetry.space_group_name_H-M   'P 1'
#
loop_
_entity.id
_entity.type
_entity.pdbx_description
1 polymer ?
#
loop_
_entity_poly.entity_id
_entity_poly.type
_entity_poly.pdbx_seq_one_letter_code
_entity_poly.pdbx_strand_id
1 'polypeptide(L)'
;MAERGTEVKRAARFKTTTAGVAAPHRVEEVIANVRSLATRMGLAPRIAEAAYRPMIAAFIDVEREAFAAQQASDAEGPEAADGPPAPP
;
A
#
# COMPACT_ATOMS: atom_id res chain seq x y z
N MET A 1 16.84 -14.70 16.46
CA MET A 1 15.52 -14.51 15.81
C MET A 1 14.88 -13.22 16.31
N ALA A 2 15.38 -12.03 15.92
CA ALA A 2 14.76 -10.75 16.31
C ALA A 2 15.17 -9.52 15.46
N GLU A 3 15.91 -9.65 14.36
CA GLU A 3 16.54 -8.47 13.71
C GLU A 3 16.24 -8.28 12.22
N ARG A 4 15.18 -8.90 11.69
CA ARG A 4 14.72 -8.65 10.31
C ARG A 4 13.27 -8.21 10.17
N GLY A 5 12.62 -7.83 11.28
CA GLY A 5 11.24 -7.32 11.27
C GLY A 5 11.11 -5.81 11.11
N THR A 6 12.19 -5.06 11.33
CA THR A 6 12.11 -3.61 11.59
C THR A 6 12.34 -2.73 10.35
N GLU A 7 12.90 -3.27 9.27
CA GLU A 7 13.20 -2.48 8.07
C GLU A 7 11.98 -2.25 7.18
N VAL A 8 10.97 -3.11 7.25
CA VAL A 8 9.75 -2.98 6.44
C VAL A 8 8.86 -1.83 6.94
N LYS A 9 8.84 -1.55 8.24
CA LYS A 9 8.03 -0.47 8.83
C LYS A 9 8.57 0.94 8.53
N ARG A 10 9.88 1.10 8.34
CA ARG A 10 10.48 2.41 7.98
C ARG A 10 10.31 2.73 6.49
N ALA A 11 10.36 1.72 5.61
CA ALA A 11 10.07 1.90 4.19
C ALA A 11 8.58 2.21 3.91
N ALA A 12 7.66 1.77 4.78
CA ALA A 12 6.24 2.07 4.68
C ALA A 12 5.90 3.53 5.01
N ARG A 13 6.58 4.15 5.99
CA ARG A 13 6.29 5.53 6.42
C ARG A 13 6.69 6.62 5.42
N PHE A 14 7.66 6.35 4.53
CA PHE A 14 8.14 7.35 3.56
C PHE A 14 7.36 7.33 2.23
N LYS A 15 6.41 6.41 2.04
CA LYS A 15 5.60 6.30 0.81
C LYS A 15 4.11 6.61 1.01
N THR A 16 3.70 7.05 2.20
CA THR A 16 2.35 7.59 2.43
C THR A 16 2.29 9.04 1.95
N THR A 17 2.29 9.22 0.64
CA THR A 17 1.55 10.31 0.03
C THR A 17 0.47 9.64 -0.80
N THR A 18 -0.77 10.00 -0.46
CA THR A 18 -2.05 9.58 -1.03
C THR A 18 -2.17 9.62 -2.56
N ALA A 19 -1.15 10.11 -3.27
CA ALA A 19 -0.97 9.98 -4.72
C ALA A 19 -0.45 8.59 -5.19
N GLY A 20 -0.06 7.70 -4.28
CA GLY A 20 0.66 6.44 -4.59
C GLY A 20 -0.18 5.18 -4.77
N VAL A 21 -1.49 5.22 -4.47
CA VAL A 21 -2.40 4.05 -4.40
C VAL A 21 -2.81 3.53 -5.78
N ALA A 22 -2.66 4.33 -6.82
CA ALA A 22 -2.83 3.89 -8.21
C ALA A 22 -1.92 4.72 -9.09
N ALA A 23 -0.63 4.43 -9.11
CA ALA A 23 0.28 5.01 -10.08
C ALA A 23 0.50 3.98 -11.20
N PRO A 24 -0.26 4.03 -12.32
CA PRO A 24 -0.08 3.13 -13.45
C PRO A 24 1.38 3.04 -13.91
N HIS A 25 2.08 4.16 -13.84
CA HIS A 25 3.51 4.25 -14.15
C HIS A 25 4.36 3.27 -13.33
N ARG A 26 4.11 3.16 -12.01
CA ARG A 26 4.87 2.27 -11.12
C ARG A 26 4.57 0.80 -11.40
N VAL A 27 3.34 0.47 -11.78
CA VAL A 27 2.97 -0.89 -12.17
C VAL A 27 3.76 -1.30 -13.41
N GLU A 28 3.78 -0.45 -14.44
CA GLU A 28 4.52 -0.75 -15.67
C GLU A 28 6.03 -0.82 -15.45
N GLU A 29 6.62 0.01 -14.57
CA GLU A 29 8.03 -0.11 -14.15
C GLU A 29 8.33 -1.46 -13.48
N VAL A 30 7.46 -1.91 -12.57
CA VAL A 30 7.59 -3.24 -11.94
C VAL A 30 7.48 -4.34 -12.99
N ILE A 31 6.51 -4.26 -13.90
CA ILE A 31 6.33 -5.24 -14.98
C ILE A 31 7.57 -5.29 -15.90
N ALA A 32 8.12 -4.14 -16.29
CA ALA A 32 9.34 -4.06 -17.08
C ALA A 32 10.53 -4.74 -16.36
N ASN A 33 10.71 -4.46 -15.07
CA ASN A 33 11.77 -5.04 -14.26
C ASN A 33 11.66 -6.57 -14.13
N VAL A 34 10.46 -7.10 -13.86
CA VAL A 34 10.26 -8.56 -13.72
C VAL A 34 10.39 -9.29 -15.05
N ARG A 35 9.99 -8.67 -16.17
CA ARG A 35 10.23 -9.21 -17.52
C ARG A 35 11.72 -9.28 -17.85
N SER A 36 12.47 -8.24 -17.49
CA SER A 36 13.92 -8.20 -17.65
C SER A 36 14.61 -9.27 -16.79
N LEU A 37 14.19 -9.41 -15.54
CA LEU A 37 14.69 -10.45 -14.64
C LEU A 37 14.37 -11.86 -15.14
N ALA A 38 13.14 -12.11 -15.61
CA ALA A 38 12.73 -13.38 -16.18
C ALA A 38 13.62 -13.78 -17.35
N THR A 39 13.90 -12.84 -18.25
CA THR A 39 14.83 -13.04 -19.38
C THR A 39 16.21 -13.48 -18.89
N ARG A 40 16.78 -12.80 -17.88
CA ARG A 40 18.10 -13.15 -17.30
C ARG A 40 18.11 -14.53 -16.64
N MET A 41 16.97 -15.00 -16.15
CA MET A 41 16.85 -16.30 -15.46
C MET A 41 16.39 -17.44 -16.39
N GLY A 42 16.24 -17.18 -17.69
CA GLY A 42 15.75 -18.17 -18.65
C GLY A 42 14.24 -18.47 -18.56
N LEU A 43 13.48 -17.65 -17.84
CA LEU A 43 12.03 -17.72 -17.78
C LEU A 43 11.42 -16.87 -18.89
N ALA A 44 10.37 -17.37 -19.55
CA ALA A 44 9.65 -16.59 -20.55
C ALA A 44 9.02 -15.32 -19.91
N PRO A 45 9.34 -14.11 -20.38
CA PRO A 45 8.87 -12.86 -19.75
C PRO A 45 7.35 -12.76 -19.60
N ARG A 46 6.61 -13.35 -20.54
CA ARG A 46 5.14 -13.42 -20.51
C ARG A 46 4.60 -14.16 -19.27
N ILE A 47 5.31 -15.18 -18.80
CA ILE A 47 4.91 -15.98 -17.63
C ILE A 47 5.09 -15.14 -16.37
N ALA A 48 6.23 -14.45 -16.24
CA ALA A 48 6.50 -13.56 -15.12
C ALA A 48 5.49 -12.41 -15.05
N GLU A 49 5.20 -11.77 -16.18
CA GLU A 49 4.19 -10.70 -16.25
C GLU A 49 2.79 -11.20 -15.84
N ALA A 50 2.37 -12.36 -16.37
CA ALA A 50 1.06 -12.94 -16.06
C ALA A 50 0.89 -13.29 -14.57
N ALA A 51 1.98 -13.66 -13.88
CA ALA A 51 1.96 -13.90 -12.44
C ALA A 51 1.93 -12.58 -11.63
N TYR A 52 2.67 -11.56 -12.08
CA TYR A 52 2.81 -10.31 -11.33
C TYR A 52 1.61 -9.37 -11.47
N ARG A 53 0.96 -9.27 -12.63
CA ARG A 53 -0.19 -8.36 -12.81
C ARG A 53 -1.34 -8.59 -11.80
N PRO A 54 -1.86 -9.81 -11.59
CA PRO A 54 -2.92 -10.05 -10.61
C PRO A 54 -2.44 -9.85 -9.17
N MET A 55 -1.19 -10.19 -8.87
CA MET A 55 -0.60 -9.97 -7.54
C MET A 55 -0.52 -8.47 -7.20
N ILE A 56 -0.09 -7.64 -8.16
CA ILE A 56 -0.05 -6.18 -7.98
C ILE A 56 -1.46 -5.62 -7.80
N ALA A 57 -2.43 -6.08 -8.60
CA ALA A 57 -3.83 -5.66 -8.46
C ALA A 57 -4.37 -5.98 -7.05
N ALA A 58 -4.15 -7.21 -6.56
CA ALA A 58 -4.57 -7.61 -5.23
C ALA A 58 -3.93 -6.77 -4.12
N PHE A 59 -2.64 -6.43 -4.23
CA PHE A 59 -1.99 -5.54 -3.26
C PHE A 59 -2.61 -4.13 -3.24
N ILE A 60 -2.93 -3.58 -4.42
CA ILE A 60 -3.59 -2.27 -4.53
C ILE A 60 -4.96 -2.31 -3.85
N ASP A 61 -5.73 -3.38 -4.04
CA ASP A 61 -7.06 -3.50 -3.44
C ASP A 61 -6.98 -3.63 -1.92
N VAL A 62 -6.04 -4.44 -1.41
CA VAL A 62 -5.76 -4.54 0.05
C VAL A 62 -5.33 -3.19 0.63
N GLU A 63 -4.48 -2.43 -0.07
CA GLU A 63 -4.08 -1.10 0.36
C GLU A 63 -5.28 -0.14 0.40
N ARG A 64 -6.15 -0.14 -0.62
CA ARG A 64 -7.36 0.68 -0.67
C ARG A 64 -8.31 0.40 0.50
N GLU A 65 -8.52 -0.88 0.82
CA GLU A 65 -9.35 -1.29 1.97
C GLU A 65 -8.78 -0.77 3.28
N ALA A 66 -7.46 -0.90 3.48
CA ALA A 66 -6.79 -0.39 4.67
C ALA A 66 -6.89 1.14 4.78
N PHE A 67 -6.73 1.88 3.68
CA PHE A 67 -6.91 3.34 3.65
C PHE A 67 -8.36 3.75 3.94
N ALA A 68 -9.35 3.01 3.43
CA ALA A 68 -10.76 3.28 3.72
C ALA A 68 -11.07 3.07 5.22
N ALA A 69 -10.57 1.99 5.81
CA ALA A 69 -10.74 1.71 7.24
C ALA A 69 -10.07 2.78 8.12
N GLN A 70 -8.88 3.26 7.74
CA GLN A 70 -8.18 4.33 8.46
C GLN A 70 -8.95 5.67 8.37
N GLN A 71 -9.46 6.03 7.20
CA GLN A 71 -10.25 7.26 7.05
C GLN A 71 -11.56 7.21 7.83
N ALA A 72 -12.20 6.04 7.93
CA ALA A 72 -13.41 5.87 8.75
C ALA A 72 -13.10 6.04 10.24
N SER A 73 -11.98 5.50 10.73
CA SER A 73 -11.57 5.61 12.13
C SER A 73 -11.03 7.00 12.50
N ASP A 74 -10.43 7.73 11.55
CA ASP A 74 -10.04 9.13 11.72
C ASP A 74 -11.27 10.07 11.74
N ALA A 75 -12.38 9.69 11.09
CA ALA A 75 -13.64 10.43 11.11
C ALA A 75 -14.47 10.23 12.39
N GLU A 76 -14.17 9.20 13.21
CA GLU A 76 -14.86 8.88 14.47
C GLU A 76 -14.09 9.33 15.74
N GLY A 77 -13.02 10.14 15.63
CA GLY A 77 -12.25 10.73 16.75
C GLY A 77 -12.90 11.98 17.38
N PRO A 78 -12.61 12.34 18.65
CA PRO A 78 -13.60 12.73 19.65
C PRO A 78 -14.08 14.19 19.54
N GLU A 79 -15.29 14.41 19.04
CA GLU A 79 -16.08 15.62 19.30
C GLU A 79 -17.14 15.31 20.35
N ALA A 80 -16.78 15.38 21.65
CA ALA A 80 -17.72 15.57 22.78
C ALA A 80 -16.95 15.75 24.10
N ALA A 81 -16.25 16.87 24.23
CA ALA A 81 -15.85 17.40 25.53
C ALA A 81 -16.13 18.91 25.57
N ASP A 82 -17.37 19.29 25.31
CA ASP A 82 -17.91 20.57 25.76
C ASP A 82 -19.32 20.31 26.27
N GLY A 83 -19.39 19.77 27.49
CA GLY A 83 -20.66 19.71 28.22
C GLY A 83 -21.10 21.14 28.53
N PRO A 84 -22.40 21.47 28.44
CA PRO A 84 -22.87 22.83 28.66
C PRO A 84 -22.47 23.28 30.07
N PRO A 85 -22.11 24.58 30.25
CA PRO A 85 -21.73 25.09 31.55
C PRO A 85 -22.88 24.89 32.55
N ALA A 86 -22.53 24.44 33.76
CA ALA A 86 -23.48 24.28 34.85
C ALA A 86 -24.20 25.60 35.13
N PRO A 87 -25.54 25.60 35.30
CA PRO A 87 -26.31 26.81 35.60
C PRO A 87 -26.11 27.27 37.06
N PRO A 88 -26.50 28.53 37.39
CA PRO A 88 -25.65 29.56 38.00
C PRO A 88 -25.25 29.37 39.47
#